data_AF-A0A2A2KCG7-F1
#
_entry.id   AF-A0A2A2KCG7-F1
#
_cell.length_a   1.000
_cell.length_b   1.000
_cell.length_c   1.000
_cell.angle_alpha   90.00
_cell.angle_beta   90.00
_cell.angle_gamma   90.00
#
_symmetry.space_group_name_H-M   'P 1'
#
loop_
_entity.id
_entity.type
_entity.pdbx_description
1 polymer ?
#
loop_
_entity_poly.entity_id
_entity_poly.type
_entity_poly.pdbx_seq_one_letter_code
_entity_poly.pdbx_strand_id
1 'polypeptide(L)'
;MTNANSVNGNEYSDLMRKAIGVRIEEIGLSWHGNRTTMAGGRKTRPPRCTLTLHKDTCAKPRLMSTDKILWSTRICYKWQCETTEYAMLVHNCYIGSARNPLYIIREDGCTTEGAIMSSPSYNSFTRAVAIGYLSVRELGMQHVTIKCNVRLCHLCDEDCREITPPRSCSDYEKERDMDYDRMWNASSRVQSLCRPAPSSVPSSNHSFNLISIFSILLYCMISLLLHVNMSP
;
A
#
# COMPACT_ATOMS: atom_id res chain seq x y z
N MET A 1 31.62 37.82 25.60
CA MET A 1 31.61 37.38 24.19
C MET A 1 30.57 36.28 24.03
N THR A 2 29.38 36.63 23.57
CA THR A 2 28.40 35.69 23.01
C THR A 2 27.63 36.48 21.95
N ASN A 3 28.08 36.34 20.70
CA ASN A 3 27.48 37.01 19.55
C ASN A 3 26.15 36.30 19.26
N ALA A 4 25.04 36.96 19.59
CA ALA A 4 23.73 36.56 19.10
C ALA A 4 23.71 36.91 17.60
N ASN A 5 23.83 35.89 16.74
CA ASN A 5 23.62 36.05 15.31
C ASN A 5 22.18 36.52 15.08
N SER A 6 22.02 37.82 14.83
CA SER A 6 20.79 38.38 14.31
C SER A 6 20.59 37.82 12.91
N VAL A 7 19.63 36.91 12.74
CA VAL A 7 19.15 36.52 11.41
C VAL A 7 18.66 37.80 10.74
N ASN A 8 19.36 38.21 9.69
CA ASN A 8 19.07 39.46 8.99
C ASN A 8 17.75 39.29 8.20
N GLY A 9 16.84 40.27 8.27
CA GLY A 9 15.45 40.11 7.76
C GLY A 9 15.36 39.84 6.24
N ASN A 10 16.43 40.11 5.50
CA ASN A 10 16.56 39.76 4.08
C ASN A 10 16.71 38.24 3.85
N GLU A 11 17.47 37.54 4.68
CA GLU A 11 17.79 36.12 4.53
C GLU A 11 16.55 35.24 4.69
N TYR A 12 15.70 35.52 5.68
CA TYR A 12 14.44 34.82 5.86
C TYR A 12 13.49 35.01 4.68
N SER A 13 13.37 36.25 4.21
CA SER A 13 12.53 36.60 3.06
C SER A 13 13.02 35.92 1.77
N ASP A 14 14.33 35.76 1.61
CA ASP A 14 14.92 35.09 0.46
C ASP A 14 14.76 33.56 0.55
N LEU A 15 14.85 32.99 1.76
CA LEU A 15 14.58 31.58 2.01
C LEU A 15 13.15 31.21 1.61
N MET A 16 12.17 32.03 1.97
CA MET A 16 10.77 31.78 1.63
C MET A 16 10.50 31.95 0.13
N ARG A 17 11.15 32.90 -0.55
CA ARG A 17 11.02 33.12 -2.00
C ARG A 17 11.74 32.07 -2.85
N LYS A 18 12.68 31.32 -2.28
CA LYS A 18 13.47 30.31 -3.00
C LYS A 18 12.62 29.10 -3.39
N ALA A 19 12.65 28.78 -4.69
CA ALA A 19 12.13 27.52 -5.19
C ALA A 19 13.12 26.38 -4.87
N ILE A 20 12.63 25.31 -4.25
CA ILE A 20 13.44 24.14 -3.87
C ILE A 20 12.93 22.89 -4.56
N GLY A 21 13.80 21.90 -4.73
CA GLY A 21 13.39 20.58 -5.20
C GLY A 21 12.74 19.75 -4.08
N VAL A 22 12.17 18.61 -4.45
CA VAL A 22 11.57 17.66 -3.52
C VAL A 22 12.19 16.29 -3.72
N ARG A 23 12.55 15.64 -2.62
CA ARG A 23 13.04 14.26 -2.61
C ARG A 23 12.06 13.39 -1.83
N ILE A 24 11.54 12.35 -2.49
CA ILE A 24 10.65 11.39 -1.86
C ILE A 24 11.49 10.17 -1.47
N GLU A 25 11.48 9.81 -0.20
CA GLU A 25 12.08 8.56 0.29
C GLU A 25 11.16 7.36 0.01
N GLU A 26 11.75 6.17 0.04
CA GLU A 26 10.99 4.93 -0.06
C GLU A 26 9.97 4.81 1.08
N ILE A 27 8.77 4.32 0.75
CA ILE A 27 7.70 4.14 1.71
C ILE A 27 8.03 2.96 2.63
N GLY A 28 8.01 3.20 3.94
CA GLY A 28 8.10 2.14 4.94
C GLY A 28 6.81 1.32 4.96
N LEU A 29 6.91 -0.02 4.94
CA LEU A 29 5.75 -0.90 5.02
C LEU A 29 5.67 -1.55 6.40
N SER A 30 4.47 -1.56 6.97
CA SER A 30 4.11 -2.32 8.17
C SER A 30 2.82 -3.10 7.94
N TRP A 31 2.52 -4.08 8.78
CA TRP A 31 1.32 -4.90 8.70
C TRP A 31 0.52 -4.76 9.99
N HIS A 32 -0.80 -4.66 9.87
CA HIS A 32 -1.72 -4.79 10.99
C HIS A 32 -2.08 -6.26 11.21
N GLY A 33 -2.06 -6.74 12.45
CA GLY A 33 -2.41 -8.13 12.79
C GLY A 33 -1.23 -9.12 12.74
N ASN A 34 -1.49 -10.37 13.16
CA ASN A 34 -0.48 -11.43 13.21
C ASN A 34 -0.21 -12.00 11.81
N ARG A 35 1.06 -12.07 11.43
CA ARG A 35 1.53 -12.58 10.12
C ARG A 35 1.06 -14.01 9.80
N THR A 36 0.61 -14.77 10.81
CA THR A 36 0.18 -16.17 10.72
C THR A 36 -1.28 -16.38 10.28
N THR A 37 -2.15 -15.37 10.34
CA THR A 37 -3.55 -15.49 9.90
C THR A 37 -3.79 -14.99 8.48
N MET A 38 -2.78 -14.38 7.86
CA MET A 38 -2.88 -13.83 6.51
C MET A 38 -2.53 -14.90 5.46
N ALA A 39 -3.57 -15.59 4.98
CA ALA A 39 -3.60 -16.41 3.78
C ALA A 39 -2.50 -17.48 3.67
N GLY A 40 -2.79 -18.69 4.15
CA GLY A 40 -2.28 -19.94 3.58
C GLY A 40 -0.79 -19.97 3.19
N GLY A 41 0.13 -19.66 4.11
CA GLY A 41 1.53 -20.06 4.05
C GLY A 41 2.39 -19.58 2.86
N ARG A 42 1.87 -18.76 1.94
CA ARG A 42 2.65 -18.31 0.78
C ARG A 42 3.37 -17.02 1.13
N LYS A 43 4.70 -17.08 1.25
CA LYS A 43 5.57 -15.88 1.33
C LYS A 43 5.37 -15.04 0.06
N THR A 44 4.39 -14.15 0.07
CA THR A 44 4.19 -13.15 -0.98
C THR A 44 5.17 -12.01 -0.76
N ARG A 45 5.77 -11.53 -1.86
CA ARG A 45 6.60 -10.33 -1.83
C ARG A 45 5.73 -9.18 -1.30
N PRO A 46 6.23 -8.33 -0.40
CA PRO A 46 5.46 -7.17 0.06
C PRO A 46 5.02 -6.33 -1.16
N PRO A 47 3.78 -5.84 -1.17
CA PRO A 47 3.28 -5.07 -2.31
C PRO A 47 4.06 -3.77 -2.47
N ARG A 48 4.14 -3.27 -3.70
CA ARG A 48 4.83 -2.02 -3.96
C ARG A 48 3.90 -0.86 -3.64
N CYS A 49 4.33 0.05 -2.78
CA CYS A 49 3.63 1.30 -2.52
C CYS A 49 4.45 2.48 -3.01
N THR A 50 3.77 3.49 -3.54
CA THR A 50 4.40 4.70 -4.10
C THR A 50 3.70 5.95 -3.61
N LEU A 51 4.47 7.03 -3.45
CA LEU A 51 4.00 8.38 -3.22
C LEU A 51 4.37 9.22 -4.45
N THR A 52 3.39 9.85 -5.08
CA THR A 52 3.59 10.87 -6.10
C THR A 52 3.03 12.21 -5.65
N LEU A 53 3.67 13.29 -6.08
CA LEU A 53 3.24 14.66 -5.80
C LEU A 53 2.77 15.32 -7.08
N HIS A 54 1.76 16.15 -6.99
CA HIS A 54 1.18 16.85 -8.13
C HIS A 54 0.91 18.31 -7.74
N LYS A 55 1.21 19.27 -8.61
CA LYS A 55 0.92 20.69 -8.31
C LYS A 55 -0.58 20.93 -8.30
N ASP A 56 -1.06 21.60 -7.26
CA ASP A 56 -2.45 22.00 -7.00
C ASP A 56 -3.45 20.85 -6.86
N THR A 57 -3.58 19.99 -7.86
CA THR A 57 -4.55 18.88 -7.91
C THR A 57 -3.91 17.57 -8.36
N CYS A 58 -4.49 16.45 -7.95
CA CYS A 58 -4.00 15.10 -8.26
C CYS A 58 -4.16 14.70 -9.75
N ALA A 59 -4.86 15.52 -10.53
CA ALA A 59 -5.07 15.31 -11.97
C ALA A 59 -3.90 15.87 -12.80
N LYS A 60 -3.12 16.81 -12.26
CA LYS A 60 -1.95 17.34 -12.96
C LYS A 60 -0.86 16.28 -13.09
N PRO A 61 0.13 16.45 -13.98
CA PRO A 61 1.29 15.57 -14.04
C PRO A 61 2.02 15.47 -12.69
N ARG A 62 2.63 14.30 -12.44
CA ARG A 62 3.47 14.12 -11.25
C ARG A 62 4.70 15.03 -11.32
N LEU A 63 5.15 15.52 -10.17
CA LEU A 63 6.43 16.20 -10.03
C LEU A 63 7.58 15.25 -10.35
N MET A 64 8.52 15.76 -11.12
CA MET A 64 9.80 15.12 -11.43
C MET A 64 10.89 15.60 -10.48
N SER A 65 11.99 14.86 -10.37
CA SER A 65 13.11 15.22 -9.48
C SER A 65 13.77 16.56 -9.83
N THR A 66 13.62 17.03 -11.06
CA THR A 66 14.11 18.33 -11.55
C THR A 66 13.17 19.49 -11.22
N ASP A 67 11.92 19.20 -10.84
CA ASP A 67 10.93 20.23 -10.58
C ASP A 67 11.23 20.95 -9.28
N LYS A 68 10.99 22.26 -9.29
CA LYS A 68 11.05 23.10 -8.11
C LYS A 68 9.67 23.63 -7.73
N ILE A 69 9.50 23.85 -6.43
CA ILE A 69 8.27 24.34 -5.83
C ILE A 69 8.53 25.58 -4.97
N LEU A 70 7.59 26.52 -5.01
CA LEU A 70 7.57 27.67 -4.10
C LEU A 70 6.93 27.25 -2.77
N TRP A 71 7.17 28.04 -1.72
CA TRP A 71 6.58 27.79 -0.40
C TRP A 71 5.04 27.81 -0.44
N SER A 72 4.47 28.64 -1.32
CA SER A 72 3.04 28.80 -1.54
C SER A 72 2.44 27.79 -2.52
N THR A 73 3.24 26.85 -3.05
CA THR A 73 2.72 25.84 -3.98
C THR A 73 1.86 24.86 -3.22
N ARG A 74 0.58 24.75 -3.62
CA ARG A 74 -0.32 23.70 -3.15
C ARG A 74 0.03 22.39 -3.85
N ILE A 75 -0.04 21.30 -3.12
CA ILE A 75 0.45 19.99 -3.54
C ILE A 75 -0.62 18.96 -3.22
N CYS A 76 -0.97 18.15 -4.22
CA CYS A 76 -1.61 16.88 -3.98
C CYS A 76 -0.57 15.80 -3.73
N TYR A 77 -0.71 15.13 -2.60
CA TYR A 77 -0.02 13.90 -2.25
C TYR A 77 -0.91 12.73 -2.67
N LYS A 78 -0.35 11.78 -3.43
CA LYS A 78 -1.08 10.62 -3.90
C LYS A 78 -0.32 9.36 -3.54
N TRP A 79 -0.91 8.55 -2.66
CA TRP A 79 -0.40 7.23 -2.31
C TRP A 79 -1.12 6.14 -3.09
N GLN A 80 -0.36 5.15 -3.56
CA GLN A 80 -0.88 3.99 -4.27
C GLN A 80 -0.11 2.74 -3.87
N CYS A 81 -0.82 1.67 -3.50
CA CYS A 81 -0.25 0.34 -3.33
C CYS A 81 -0.74 -0.64 -4.41
N GLU A 82 0.15 -1.48 -4.90
CA GLU A 82 -0.14 -2.53 -5.87
C GLU A 82 -0.51 -3.83 -5.15
N THR A 83 -1.77 -3.96 -4.74
CA THR A 83 -2.20 -5.13 -3.97
C THR A 83 -3.65 -5.56 -4.20
N THR A 84 -3.80 -6.89 -4.16
CA THR A 84 -4.98 -7.79 -4.13
C THR A 84 -5.78 -7.89 -2.83
N GLU A 85 -5.04 -7.83 -1.73
CA GLU A 85 -5.47 -8.52 -0.51
C GLU A 85 -5.53 -7.59 0.69
N TYR A 86 -5.02 -6.37 0.52
CA TYR A 86 -4.83 -5.44 1.63
C TYR A 86 -5.52 -4.11 1.37
N ALA A 87 -6.10 -3.56 2.44
CA ALA A 87 -6.35 -2.14 2.60
C ALA A 87 -5.11 -1.44 3.17
N MET A 88 -4.96 -0.15 2.88
CA MET A 88 -3.81 0.64 3.29
C MET A 88 -4.21 1.80 4.20
N LEU A 89 -3.37 2.09 5.19
CA LEU A 89 -3.39 3.28 6.02
C LEU A 89 -2.05 4.01 5.86
N VAL A 90 -2.08 5.23 5.37
CA VAL A 90 -0.92 6.14 5.35
C VAL A 90 -0.74 6.71 6.76
N HIS A 91 0.47 6.62 7.30
CA HIS A 91 0.80 7.13 8.63
C HIS A 91 2.27 7.53 8.75
N ASN A 92 2.63 8.23 9.83
CA ASN A 92 4.01 8.62 10.16
C ASN A 92 4.73 9.29 8.99
N CYS A 93 4.08 10.27 8.35
CA CYS A 93 4.70 11.06 7.29
C CYS A 93 5.42 12.27 7.87
N TYR A 94 6.62 12.54 7.39
CA TYR A 94 7.35 13.77 7.70
C TYR A 94 7.83 14.51 6.45
N ILE A 95 8.04 15.81 6.63
CA ILE A 95 8.67 16.73 5.67
C ILE A 95 9.89 17.36 6.37
N GLY A 96 11.02 17.48 5.68
CA GLY A 96 12.21 18.16 6.20
C GLY A 96 13.49 17.42 5.87
N SER A 97 14.34 17.26 6.89
CA SER A 97 15.56 16.46 6.82
C SER A 97 15.55 15.36 7.88
N ALA A 98 16.43 14.37 7.77
CA ALA A 98 16.54 13.31 8.77
C ALA A 98 16.90 13.83 10.18
N ARG A 99 17.50 15.03 10.27
CA ARG A 99 17.85 15.68 11.54
C ARG A 99 16.70 16.51 12.10
N ASN A 100 15.92 17.13 11.21
CA ASN A 100 14.83 18.04 11.55
C ASN A 100 13.52 17.61 10.83
N PRO A 101 12.89 16.48 11.23
CA PRO A 101 11.65 16.03 10.64
C PRO A 101 10.44 16.78 11.22
N LEU A 102 9.58 17.34 10.36
CA LEU A 102 8.26 17.81 10.76
C LEU A 102 7.22 16.75 10.37
N TYR A 103 6.57 16.14 11.35
CA TYR A 103 5.51 15.16 11.11
C TYR A 103 4.22 15.84 10.64
N ILE A 104 3.79 15.51 9.43
CA ILE A 104 2.57 16.02 8.79
C ILE A 104 1.41 15.04 8.88
N ILE A 105 1.67 13.75 9.05
CA ILE A 105 0.67 12.72 9.31
C ILE A 105 1.15 11.89 10.49
N ARG A 106 0.32 11.79 11.51
CA ARG A 106 0.60 11.06 12.75
C ARG A 106 0.46 9.55 12.55
N GLU A 107 0.67 8.80 13.62
CA GLU A 107 0.58 7.34 13.64
C GLU A 107 -0.86 6.81 13.42
N ASP A 108 -1.85 7.59 13.86
CA ASP A 108 -3.28 7.32 13.65
C ASP A 108 -3.73 7.55 12.21
N GLY A 109 -2.86 8.08 11.34
CA GLY A 109 -3.18 8.40 9.94
C GLY A 109 -3.87 9.75 9.74
N CYS A 110 -4.02 10.55 10.79
CA CYS A 110 -4.57 11.90 10.72
C CYS A 110 -3.47 12.94 10.46
N THR A 111 -3.85 14.05 9.84
CA THR A 111 -2.97 15.21 9.74
C THR A 111 -2.62 15.75 11.12
N THR A 112 -1.37 16.18 11.29
CA THR A 112 -0.94 16.88 12.52
C THR A 112 -1.55 18.28 12.59
N GLU A 113 -1.67 18.95 11.44
CA GLU A 113 -2.12 20.34 11.34
C GLU A 113 -2.91 20.54 10.04
N GLY A 114 -4.22 20.72 10.15
CA GLY A 114 -5.14 20.88 9.03
C GLY A 114 -4.86 22.12 8.18
N ALA A 115 -4.25 23.16 8.77
CA ALA A 115 -3.83 24.36 8.03
C ALA A 115 -2.68 24.08 7.05
N ILE A 116 -1.87 23.04 7.30
CA ILE A 116 -0.75 22.66 6.42
C ILE A 116 -1.22 21.65 5.38
N MET A 117 -1.97 20.64 5.79
CA MET A 117 -2.41 19.55 4.92
C MET A 117 -3.66 18.89 5.47
N SER A 118 -4.57 18.47 4.58
CA SER A 118 -5.70 17.62 4.96
C SER A 118 -5.23 16.22 5.37
N SER A 119 -5.98 15.54 6.21
CA SER A 119 -5.82 14.10 6.41
C SER A 119 -6.00 13.36 5.06
N PRO A 120 -5.31 12.23 4.85
CA PRO A 120 -5.45 11.45 3.61
C PRO A 120 -6.89 10.96 3.40
N SER A 121 -7.53 11.34 2.31
CA SER A 121 -8.82 10.80 1.91
C SER A 121 -8.64 9.52 1.10
N TYR A 122 -9.38 8.47 1.44
CA TYR A 122 -9.28 7.15 0.82
C TYR A 122 -10.50 6.91 -0.09
N ASN A 123 -10.27 6.83 -1.39
CA ASN A 123 -11.32 6.50 -2.36
C ASN A 123 -11.25 5.04 -2.85
N SER A 124 -10.23 4.29 -2.40
CA SER A 124 -10.15 2.85 -2.56
C SER A 124 -9.32 2.24 -1.43
N PHE A 125 -9.33 0.91 -1.30
CA PHE A 125 -8.46 0.20 -0.35
C PHE A 125 -6.97 0.47 -0.57
N THR A 126 -6.57 0.89 -1.77
CA THR A 126 -5.17 0.98 -2.17
C THR A 126 -4.75 2.38 -2.61
N ARG A 127 -5.62 3.39 -2.44
CA ARG A 127 -5.40 4.77 -2.86
C ARG A 127 -5.82 5.75 -1.79
N ALA A 128 -4.96 6.72 -1.56
CA ALA A 128 -5.22 7.84 -0.68
C ALA A 128 -4.69 9.12 -1.31
N VAL A 129 -5.36 10.23 -1.03
CA VAL A 129 -4.96 11.56 -1.49
C VAL A 129 -5.05 12.57 -0.36
N ALA A 130 -4.08 13.46 -0.26
CA ALA A 130 -4.14 14.62 0.64
C ALA A 130 -3.76 15.88 -0.13
N ILE A 131 -4.31 17.01 0.28
CA ILE A 131 -3.96 18.31 -0.29
C ILE A 131 -3.33 19.17 0.81
N GLY A 132 -2.18 19.77 0.53
CA GLY A 132 -1.49 20.63 1.47
C GLY A 132 -0.45 21.53 0.84
N TYR A 133 0.30 22.25 1.68
CA TYR A 133 1.39 23.12 1.29
C TYR A 133 2.73 22.55 1.75
N LEU A 134 3.74 22.62 0.88
CA LEU A 134 5.13 22.28 1.22
C LEU A 134 5.81 23.49 1.89
N SER A 135 5.36 23.81 3.11
CA SER A 135 5.70 25.03 3.86
C SER A 135 7.07 24.99 4.54
N VAL A 136 7.71 23.82 4.67
CA VAL A 136 8.98 23.68 5.40
C VAL A 136 10.16 24.15 4.54
N ARG A 137 11.01 24.99 5.12
CA ARG A 137 12.28 25.45 4.54
C ARG A 137 13.38 25.37 5.60
N GLU A 138 14.50 24.79 5.23
CA GLU A 138 15.71 24.69 6.06
C GLU A 138 16.84 25.45 5.36
N LEU A 139 17.55 26.28 6.13
CA LEU A 139 18.62 27.12 5.59
C LEU A 139 19.72 26.25 4.95
N GLY A 140 20.20 26.66 3.78
CA GLY A 140 21.23 25.92 3.04
C GLY A 140 20.72 24.69 2.28
N MET A 141 19.48 24.24 2.51
CA MET A 141 18.94 23.06 1.84
C MET A 141 18.38 23.42 0.45
N GLN A 142 18.71 22.61 -0.55
CA GLN A 142 18.20 22.75 -1.93
C GLN A 142 16.98 21.87 -2.21
N HIS A 143 16.76 20.87 -1.36
CA HIS A 143 15.67 19.92 -1.47
C HIS A 143 15.05 19.71 -0.10
N VAL A 144 13.73 19.55 -0.07
CA VAL A 144 13.02 19.03 1.09
C VAL A 144 12.79 17.54 0.91
N THR A 145 12.97 16.77 1.98
CA THR A 145 12.75 15.32 1.96
C THR A 145 11.37 15.01 2.53
N ILE A 146 10.67 14.07 1.90
CA ILE A 146 9.37 13.56 2.36
C ILE A 146 9.50 12.05 2.52
N LYS A 147 9.07 11.55 3.66
CA LYS A 147 8.96 10.11 3.92
C LYS A 147 7.62 9.82 4.54
N CYS A 148 7.07 8.66 4.23
CA CYS A 148 5.82 8.15 4.78
C CYS A 148 5.94 6.67 5.05
N ASN A 149 5.09 6.19 5.96
CA ASN A 149 4.85 4.77 6.13
C ASN A 149 3.43 4.42 5.67
N VAL A 150 3.26 3.17 5.28
CA VAL A 150 1.96 2.57 5.00
C VAL A 150 1.82 1.32 5.85
N ARG A 151 0.73 1.27 6.62
CA ARG A 151 0.28 0.07 7.30
C ARG A 151 -0.70 -0.65 6.38
N LEU A 152 -0.36 -1.88 6.04
CA LEU A 152 -1.20 -2.77 5.24
C LEU A 152 -2.01 -3.65 6.18
N CYS A 153 -3.27 -3.84 5.83
CA CYS A 153 -4.18 -4.60 6.64
C CYS A 153 -5.00 -5.51 5.73
N HIS A 154 -5.12 -6.79 6.09
CA HIS A 154 -5.72 -7.79 5.21
C HIS A 154 -7.24 -7.56 5.13
N LEU A 155 -7.81 -7.60 3.93
CA LEU A 155 -9.24 -7.29 3.68
C LEU A 155 -10.21 -8.25 4.38
N CYS A 156 -9.73 -9.40 4.86
CA CYS A 156 -10.53 -10.39 5.60
C CYS A 156 -10.38 -10.29 7.12
N ASP A 157 -9.55 -9.36 7.59
CA ASP A 157 -9.45 -9.03 9.00
C ASP A 157 -10.59 -8.06 9.35
N GLU A 158 -11.38 -8.37 10.37
CA GLU A 158 -12.53 -7.56 10.78
C GLU A 158 -12.09 -6.22 11.36
N ASP A 159 -10.97 -6.21 12.10
CA ASP A 159 -10.39 -5.00 12.69
C ASP A 159 -9.90 -4.02 11.62
N CYS A 160 -9.62 -4.54 10.43
CA CYS A 160 -9.16 -3.76 9.30
C CYS A 160 -10.11 -2.63 8.91
N ARG A 161 -11.39 -2.96 8.95
CA ARG A 161 -12.46 -2.02 8.63
C ARG A 161 -12.49 -0.86 9.62
N GLU A 162 -12.14 -1.11 10.87
CA GLU A 162 -12.19 -0.11 11.95
C GLU A 162 -11.01 0.87 11.89
N ILE A 163 -9.86 0.43 11.37
CA ILE A 163 -8.64 1.25 11.29
C ILE A 163 -8.40 1.89 9.91
N THR A 164 -9.14 1.47 8.87
CA THR A 164 -9.04 2.03 7.51
C THR A 164 -10.43 2.41 6.95
N PRO A 165 -10.70 3.70 6.65
CA PRO A 165 -9.88 4.90 6.91
C PRO A 165 -9.85 5.27 8.41
N PRO A 166 -8.96 6.17 8.83
CA PRO A 166 -8.91 6.63 10.22
C PRO A 166 -10.09 7.56 10.54
N ARG A 167 -11.08 7.04 11.30
CA ARG A 167 -12.32 7.75 11.66
C ARG A 167 -12.15 8.84 12.73
N SER A 168 -11.02 8.88 13.41
CA SER A 168 -10.77 9.79 14.54
C SER A 168 -10.27 11.18 14.11
N CYS A 169 -10.09 11.41 12.82
CA CYS A 169 -9.51 12.64 12.31
C CYS A 169 -10.56 13.77 12.30
N SER A 170 -10.20 14.91 12.90
CA SER A 170 -11.12 16.05 13.08
C SER A 170 -11.56 16.74 11.79
N ASP A 171 -10.80 16.56 10.70
CA ASP A 171 -11.05 17.16 9.39
C ASP A 171 -11.72 16.18 8.39
N TYR A 172 -12.19 15.02 8.88
CA TYR A 172 -13.00 14.12 8.07
C TYR A 172 -14.46 14.55 8.00
N GLU A 173 -15.01 14.45 6.78
CA GLU A 173 -16.44 14.56 6.55
C GLU A 173 -17.06 13.17 6.69
N LYS A 174 -18.13 13.05 7.50
CA LYS A 174 -18.85 11.79 7.75
C LYS A 174 -19.30 11.07 6.48
N GLU A 175 -19.59 11.82 5.42
CA GLU A 175 -19.99 11.27 4.12
C GLU A 175 -18.91 10.36 3.51
N ARG A 176 -17.63 10.70 3.69
CA ARG A 176 -16.51 9.93 3.15
C ARG A 176 -16.37 8.57 3.83
N ASP A 177 -16.65 8.50 5.13
CA ASP A 177 -16.62 7.24 5.89
C ASP A 177 -17.75 6.31 5.41
N MET A 178 -18.96 6.84 5.20
CA MET A 178 -20.09 6.08 4.68
C MET A 178 -19.81 5.51 3.28
N ASP A 179 -19.18 6.31 2.40
CA ASP A 179 -18.79 5.85 1.07
C ASP A 179 -17.75 4.73 1.11
N TYR A 180 -16.78 4.81 2.03
CA TYR A 180 -15.78 3.76 2.19
C TYR A 180 -16.40 2.46 2.75
N ASP A 181 -17.29 2.57 3.73
CA ASP A 181 -18.01 1.43 4.29
C ASP A 181 -18.91 0.75 3.26
N ARG A 182 -19.57 1.54 2.41
CA ARG A 182 -20.34 1.03 1.28
C ARG A 182 -19.44 0.31 0.28
N MET A 183 -18.29 0.87 -0.05
CA MET A 183 -17.30 0.24 -0.91
C MET A 183 -16.82 -1.10 -0.33
N TRP A 184 -16.52 -1.16 0.98
CA TRP A 184 -16.14 -2.40 1.66
C TRP A 184 -17.20 -3.49 1.52
N ASN A 185 -18.44 -3.16 1.90
CA ASN A 185 -19.56 -4.11 1.89
C ASN A 185 -19.95 -4.58 0.48
N ALA A 186 -19.89 -3.69 -0.51
CA ALA A 186 -20.27 -4.01 -1.90
C ALA A 186 -19.12 -4.63 -2.71
N SER A 187 -17.94 -4.80 -2.12
CA SER A 187 -16.76 -5.26 -2.85
C SER A 187 -16.84 -6.76 -3.14
N SER A 188 -17.10 -7.12 -4.41
CA SER A 188 -16.96 -8.50 -4.88
C SER A 188 -15.56 -9.08 -4.62
N ARG A 189 -14.53 -8.22 -4.61
CA ARG A 189 -13.15 -8.57 -4.27
C ARG A 189 -13.00 -8.98 -2.81
N VAL A 190 -13.62 -8.26 -1.86
CA VAL A 190 -13.61 -8.65 -0.45
C VAL A 190 -14.39 -9.96 -0.28
N GLN A 191 -15.58 -10.06 -0.89
CA GLN A 191 -16.39 -11.27 -0.86
C GLN A 191 -15.62 -12.50 -1.36
N SER A 192 -15.01 -12.42 -2.53
CA SER A 192 -14.31 -13.56 -3.15
C SER A 192 -13.02 -13.95 -2.41
N LEU A 193 -12.32 -12.98 -1.82
CA LEU A 193 -11.11 -13.22 -1.06
C LEU A 193 -11.40 -13.87 0.30
N CYS A 194 -12.44 -13.41 1.00
CA CYS A 194 -12.70 -13.80 2.39
C CYS A 194 -13.68 -14.97 2.51
N ARG A 195 -14.50 -15.19 1.48
CA ARG A 195 -15.47 -16.30 1.40
C ARG A 195 -15.38 -16.92 0.00
N PRO A 196 -14.27 -17.60 -0.34
CA PRO A 196 -14.15 -18.25 -1.64
C PRO A 196 -15.25 -19.30 -1.80
N ALA A 197 -15.86 -19.37 -2.98
CA ALA A 197 -16.80 -20.44 -3.30
C ALA A 197 -16.09 -21.79 -3.16
N PRO A 198 -16.76 -22.85 -2.66
CA PRO A 198 -16.18 -24.18 -2.63
C PRO A 198 -15.73 -24.53 -4.06
N SER A 199 -14.45 -24.86 -4.20
CA SER A 199 -13.90 -25.25 -5.50
C SER A 199 -14.68 -26.45 -6.00
N SER A 200 -15.38 -26.31 -7.12
CA SER A 200 -15.89 -27.44 -7.88
C SER A 200 -14.67 -28.15 -8.49
N VAL A 201 -13.97 -28.95 -7.70
CA VAL A 201 -13.08 -29.96 -8.23
C VAL A 201 -13.98 -30.85 -9.09
N PRO A 202 -13.77 -30.94 -10.41
CA PRO A 202 -14.42 -32.00 -11.16
C PRO A 202 -13.87 -33.28 -10.55
N SER A 203 -14.72 -34.06 -9.89
CA SER A 203 -14.41 -35.44 -9.58
C SER A 203 -14.06 -36.10 -10.91
N SER A 204 -12.77 -36.25 -11.21
CA SER A 204 -12.34 -37.14 -12.27
C SER A 204 -12.74 -38.52 -11.79
N ASN A 205 -13.93 -38.95 -12.21
CA ASN A 205 -14.28 -40.35 -12.24
C ASN A 205 -13.31 -40.98 -13.23
N HIS A 206 -12.12 -41.34 -12.74
CA HIS A 206 -11.33 -42.38 -13.38
C HIS A 206 -12.17 -43.65 -13.28
N SER A 207 -12.98 -43.87 -14.30
CA SER A 207 -13.48 -45.20 -14.63
C SER A 207 -12.26 -46.05 -14.92
N PHE A 208 -11.74 -46.71 -13.88
CA PHE A 208 -10.74 -47.76 -14.02
C PHE A 208 -11.34 -48.82 -14.93
N ASN A 209 -10.86 -48.86 -16.17
CA ASN A 209 -11.31 -49.79 -17.18
C ASN A 209 -10.72 -51.17 -16.83
N LEU A 210 -11.42 -51.91 -15.97
CA LEU A 210 -11.03 -53.25 -15.46
C LEU A 210 -10.67 -54.22 -16.58
N ILE A 211 -11.25 -54.03 -17.78
CA ILE A 211 -11.00 -54.84 -18.98
C ILE A 211 -9.53 -54.73 -19.42
N SER A 212 -8.89 -53.57 -19.26
CA SER A 212 -7.49 -53.40 -19.67
C SER A 212 -6.52 -54.12 -18.72
N ILE A 213 -6.86 -54.26 -17.44
CA ILE A 213 -6.02 -54.92 -16.44
C ILE A 213 -6.08 -56.45 -16.61
N PHE A 214 -7.27 -57.00 -16.87
CA PHE A 214 -7.41 -58.45 -17.14
C PHE A 214 -6.65 -58.88 -18.40
N SER A 215 -6.65 -58.06 -19.46
CA SER A 215 -5.89 -58.36 -20.68
C SER A 215 -4.38 -58.40 -20.43
N ILE A 216 -3.85 -57.48 -19.62
CA ILE A 216 -2.42 -57.42 -19.28
C ILE A 216 -2.02 -58.60 -18.39
N LEU A 217 -2.83 -58.94 -17.39
CA LEU A 217 -2.57 -60.08 -16.51
C LEU A 217 -2.65 -61.42 -17.27
N LEU A 218 -3.62 -61.56 -18.19
CA LEU A 218 -3.73 -62.75 -19.03
C LEU A 218 -2.52 -62.88 -19.97
N TYR A 219 -2.06 -61.78 -20.57
CA TYR A 219 -0.84 -61.76 -21.39
C TYR A 219 0.39 -62.16 -20.57
N CYS A 220 0.56 -61.60 -19.37
CA CYS A 220 1.68 -61.96 -18.49
C CYS A 220 1.67 -63.44 -18.10
N MET A 221 0.51 -64.00 -17.77
CA MET A 221 0.39 -65.43 -17.42
C MET A 221 0.71 -66.34 -18.61
N ILE A 222 0.26 -65.98 -19.82
CA ILE A 222 0.58 -66.73 -21.04
C ILE A 222 2.09 -66.65 -21.35
N SER A 223 2.70 -65.47 -21.22
CA SER A 223 4.15 -65.30 -21.41
C SER A 223 4.98 -66.09 -20.39
N LEU A 224 4.55 -66.16 -19.12
CA LEU A 224 5.22 -66.97 -18.10
C LEU A 224 5.12 -68.48 -18.39
N LEU A 225 3.93 -68.95 -18.79
CA LEU A 225 3.71 -70.37 -19.13
C LEU A 225 4.52 -70.80 -20.36
N LEU A 226 4.67 -69.90 -21.35
CA LEU A 226 5.52 -70.16 -22.53
C LEU A 226 7.02 -70.17 -22.18
N HIS A 227 7.47 -69.36 -21.21
CA HIS A 227 8.87 -69.39 -20.77
C HIS A 227 9.24 -70.64 -19.95
N VAL A 228 8.31 -71.19 -19.16
CA VAL A 228 8.56 -72.41 -18.37
C VAL A 228 8.63 -73.66 -19.27
N ASN A 229 7.89 -73.70 -20.38
CA ASN A 229 7.88 -74.83 -21.31
C ASN A 229 9.00 -74.81 -22.38
N MET A 230 9.87 -73.81 -22.39
CA MET A 230 11.00 -73.70 -23.34
C MET A 230 12.38 -73.68 -22.66
N SER A 231 12.49 -74.20 -21.44
CA SER A 231 13.79 -74.52 -20.84
C SER A 231 14.05 -76.03 -20.96
N PRO A 232 14.90 -76.48 -21.90
CA PRO A 232 15.37 -77.87 -21.96
C PRO A 232 16.34 -78.22 -20.81
#